data_AF-X1GYG6-F1
#
_entry.id   AF-X1GYG6-F1
#
_cell.length_a   1.000
_cell.length_b   1.000
_cell.length_c   1.000
_cell.angle_alpha   90.00
_cell.angle_beta   90.00
_cell.angle_gamma   90.00
#
_symmetry.space_group_name_H-M   'P 1'
#
loop_
_entity.id
_entity.type
_entity.pdbx_description
1 polymer ?
#
loop_
_entity_poly.entity_id
_entity_poly.type
_entity_poly.pdbx_seq_one_letter_code
_entity_poly.pdbx_strand_id
1 'polypeptide(L)'
;VTFPDGEGRAGEGPGPVDVGDQPGEALVEDKEAGTKPAKPISRVGHRGPKISFVEVPDKVDLSWVDGNNVVINSGHPSYVKVRSNTIARRLHSLFAIASAVQKFVASGEDTKDLMFADRMMAAWGKKR
;
A
#
# COMPACT_ATOMS: atom_id res chain seq x y z
N VAL A 1 -30.08 -17.62 -4.80
CA VAL A 1 -30.02 -16.31 -4.11
C VAL A 1 -29.46 -16.62 -2.73
N THR A 2 -28.24 -16.17 -2.44
CA THR A 2 -27.46 -16.64 -1.29
C THR A 2 -26.75 -15.46 -0.64
N PHE A 3 -27.51 -14.66 0.08
CA PHE A 3 -26.98 -13.85 1.18
C PHE A 3 -27.75 -14.27 2.43
N PRO A 4 -27.10 -14.51 3.57
CA PRO A 4 -27.80 -14.84 4.80
C PRO A 4 -28.49 -13.59 5.34
N ASP A 5 -29.80 -13.69 5.60
CA ASP A 5 -30.57 -12.66 6.28
C ASP A 5 -30.12 -12.62 7.75
N GLY A 6 -29.31 -11.61 8.10
CA GLY A 6 -28.94 -11.34 9.49
C GLY A 6 -30.02 -10.51 10.19
N GLU A 7 -30.31 -10.81 11.46
CA GLU A 7 -31.18 -10.01 12.34
C GLU A 7 -30.51 -8.71 12.81
N GLY A 8 -29.87 -7.99 11.89
CA GLY A 8 -29.26 -6.69 12.19
C GLY A 8 -30.34 -5.66 12.46
N ARG A 9 -30.56 -5.29 13.72
CA ARG A 9 -31.28 -4.05 14.04
C ARG A 9 -30.43 -2.87 13.58
N ALA A 10 -31.00 -1.98 12.76
CA ALA A 10 -30.38 -0.70 12.46
C ALA A 10 -30.20 0.06 13.79
N GLY A 11 -28.94 0.21 14.25
CA GLY A 11 -28.65 1.08 15.38
C GLY A 11 -28.98 2.51 15.00
N GLU A 12 -29.67 3.25 15.88
CA GLU A 12 -29.80 4.69 15.74
C GLU A 12 -28.43 5.33 16.01
N GLY A 13 -27.79 5.76 14.92
CA GLY A 13 -26.53 6.47 14.95
C GLY A 13 -25.92 6.52 13.56
N PRO A 14 -25.09 7.51 13.24
CA PRO A 14 -24.20 7.36 12.11
C PRO A 14 -23.41 6.08 12.37
N GLY A 15 -23.38 5.15 11.41
CA GLY A 15 -22.60 3.91 11.53
C GLY A 15 -21.12 4.20 11.83
N PRO A 16 -20.24 3.20 11.88
CA PRO A 16 -18.81 3.44 12.16
C PRO A 16 -18.28 4.57 11.26
N VAL A 17 -18.01 5.73 11.86
CA VAL A 17 -17.59 6.95 11.15
C VAL A 17 -16.08 6.94 11.16
N ASP A 18 -15.47 6.89 9.98
CA ASP A 18 -14.02 6.98 9.89
C ASP A 18 -13.55 8.41 10.25
N VAL A 19 -12.33 8.55 10.73
CA VAL A 19 -11.79 9.87 11.11
C VAL A 19 -11.68 10.74 9.86
N GLY A 20 -12.62 11.68 9.70
CA GLY A 20 -12.72 12.58 8.54
C GLY A 20 -14.04 12.51 7.77
N ASP A 21 -14.93 11.57 8.10
CA ASP A 21 -16.26 11.44 7.48
C ASP A 21 -17.32 12.41 8.06
N GLN A 22 -16.95 13.22 9.06
CA GLN A 22 -17.83 14.25 9.58
C GLN A 22 -17.80 15.50 8.68
N PRO A 23 -18.95 16.16 8.44
CA PRO A 23 -18.97 17.48 7.81
C PRO A 23 -18.04 18.42 8.59
N GLY A 24 -17.11 19.05 7.89
CA GLY A 24 -16.21 20.01 8.53
C GLY A 24 -17.01 21.13 9.22
N GLU A 25 -16.58 21.53 10.42
CA GLU A 25 -17.17 22.68 11.10
C GLU A 25 -16.88 23.95 10.28
N ALA A 26 -17.93 24.70 9.94
CA ALA A 26 -17.77 26.00 9.32
C ALA A 26 -17.06 26.94 10.30
N LEU A 27 -16.08 27.70 9.81
CA LEU A 27 -15.35 28.68 10.60
C LEU A 27 -16.34 29.69 11.18
N VAL A 28 -16.55 29.64 12.50
CA VAL A 28 -17.29 30.66 13.23
C VAL A 28 -16.37 31.87 13.36
N GLU A 29 -16.81 33.03 12.89
CA GLU A 29 -16.06 34.29 13.08
C GLU A 29 -15.90 34.57 14.58
N ASP A 30 -14.65 34.55 15.03
CA ASP A 30 -14.28 34.90 16.39
C ASP A 30 -14.37 36.42 16.56
N LYS A 31 -15.20 36.90 17.49
CA LYS A 31 -15.44 38.33 17.73
C LYS A 31 -14.21 39.05 18.31
N GLU A 32 -13.17 38.33 18.70
CA GLU A 32 -11.90 38.86 19.22
C GLU A 32 -10.74 38.86 18.20
N ALA A 33 -11.04 38.80 16.89
CA ALA A 33 -10.04 38.79 15.84
C ALA A 33 -9.15 40.06 15.86
N GLY A 34 -7.96 39.96 16.47
CA GLY A 34 -6.92 41.00 16.40
C GLY A 34 -5.76 40.85 17.39
N THR A 35 -5.92 40.14 18.51
CA THR A 35 -4.91 40.13 19.59
C THR A 35 -3.94 38.95 19.58
N LYS A 36 -4.23 37.88 18.84
CA LYS A 36 -3.39 36.68 18.78
C LYS A 36 -2.96 36.40 17.34
N PRO A 37 -1.65 36.32 17.05
CA PRO A 37 -1.17 35.90 15.74
C PRO A 37 -1.72 34.51 15.43
N ALA A 38 -2.29 34.35 14.22
CA ALA A 38 -2.79 33.07 13.75
C ALA A 38 -1.67 32.03 13.80
N LYS A 39 -1.89 30.92 14.52
CA LYS A 39 -0.98 29.79 14.48
C LYS A 39 -1.00 29.22 13.05
N PRO A 40 0.15 29.02 12.40
CA PRO A 40 0.18 28.38 11.10
C PRO A 40 -0.50 27.01 11.21
N ILE A 41 -1.53 26.78 10.41
CA ILE A 41 -2.12 25.46 10.26
C ILE A 41 -1.13 24.64 9.44
N SER A 42 -0.16 24.01 10.11
CA SER A 42 0.74 23.08 9.45
C SER A 42 -0.08 21.86 9.01
N ARG A 43 -0.34 21.72 7.72
CA ARG A 43 -0.84 20.47 7.16
C ARG A 43 0.23 19.40 7.36
N VAL A 44 0.07 18.56 8.39
CA VAL A 44 0.88 17.34 8.53
C VAL A 44 0.44 16.39 7.43
N GLY A 45 1.11 16.45 6.29
CA GLY A 45 0.83 15.55 5.17
C GLY A 45 1.28 14.15 5.55
N HIS A 46 0.34 13.28 5.95
CA HIS A 46 0.59 11.85 6.05
C HIS A 46 0.88 11.31 4.64
N ARG A 47 2.17 11.19 4.29
CA ARG A 47 2.59 10.53 3.06
C ARG A 47 2.49 9.03 3.26
N GLY A 48 1.45 8.43 2.70
CA GLY A 48 1.32 6.96 2.66
C GLY A 48 2.51 6.28 1.97
N PRO A 49 2.56 4.94 2.02
CA PRO A 49 3.65 4.16 1.43
C PRO A 49 3.85 4.51 -0.05
N LYS A 50 5.09 4.75 -0.44
CA LYS A 50 5.44 5.03 -1.83
C LYS A 50 5.79 3.74 -2.56
N ILE A 51 5.65 3.75 -3.88
CA ILE A 51 6.12 2.66 -4.75
C ILE A 51 7.23 3.25 -5.62
N SER A 52 8.36 2.55 -5.68
CA SER A 52 9.50 2.92 -6.52
C SER A 52 9.98 1.72 -7.32
N PHE A 53 10.69 2.00 -8.42
CA PHE A 53 11.25 0.98 -9.29
C PHE A 53 12.77 1.15 -9.33
N VAL A 54 13.49 0.06 -9.12
CA VAL A 54 14.95 0.02 -9.20
C VAL A 54 15.36 -1.19 -10.03
N GLU A 55 16.31 -1.01 -10.92
CA GLU A 55 16.84 -2.08 -11.75
C GLU A 55 18.02 -2.75 -11.05
N VAL A 56 17.79 -3.94 -10.47
CA VAL A 56 18.83 -4.74 -9.81
C VAL A 56 18.75 -6.19 -10.34
N PRO A 57 19.29 -6.47 -11.54
CA PRO A 57 19.12 -7.76 -12.21
C PRO A 57 19.75 -8.93 -11.44
N ASP A 58 20.79 -8.66 -10.65
CA ASP A 58 21.49 -9.69 -9.85
C ASP A 58 20.71 -10.11 -8.60
N LYS A 59 19.69 -9.35 -8.21
CA LYS A 59 18.90 -9.62 -7.01
C LYS A 59 17.70 -10.51 -7.33
N VAL A 60 17.58 -11.61 -6.60
CA VAL A 60 16.49 -12.59 -6.77
C VAL A 60 15.16 -12.05 -6.25
N ASP A 61 15.17 -11.09 -5.31
CA ASP A 61 13.96 -10.46 -4.82
C ASP A 61 13.16 -9.76 -5.94
N LEU A 62 11.87 -10.05 -6.00
CA LEU A 62 10.90 -9.30 -6.78
C LEU A 62 10.77 -7.86 -6.27
N SER A 63 10.79 -7.71 -4.95
CA SER A 63 10.58 -6.44 -4.27
C SER A 63 10.93 -6.55 -2.79
N TRP A 64 11.14 -5.40 -2.15
CA TRP A 64 11.43 -5.27 -0.72
C TRP A 64 10.86 -3.95 -0.18
N VAL A 65 10.76 -3.86 1.15
CA VAL A 65 10.42 -2.62 1.85
C VAL A 65 11.71 -1.91 2.24
N ASP A 66 11.78 -0.61 1.94
CA ASP A 66 12.85 0.30 2.33
C ASP A 66 12.25 1.55 2.98
N GLY A 67 12.24 1.57 4.32
CA GLY A 67 11.56 2.61 5.10
C GLY A 67 10.06 2.69 4.77
N ASN A 68 9.61 3.85 4.27
CA ASN A 68 8.21 4.09 3.86
C ASN A 68 7.96 3.79 2.37
N ASN A 69 8.83 2.99 1.74
CA ASN A 69 8.81 2.77 0.30
C ASN A 69 8.82 1.27 0.00
N VAL A 70 7.95 0.85 -0.91
CA VAL A 70 8.00 -0.48 -1.52
C VAL A 70 8.78 -0.36 -2.82
N VAL A 71 9.91 -1.07 -2.89
CA VAL A 71 10.79 -1.05 -4.05
C VAL A 71 10.53 -2.29 -4.90
N ILE A 72 10.14 -2.08 -6.16
CA ILE A 72 9.94 -3.15 -7.15
C ILE A 72 11.21 -3.28 -8.00
N ASN A 73 11.70 -4.51 -8.14
CA ASN A 73 12.86 -4.80 -8.98
C ASN A 73 12.46 -4.86 -10.47
N SER A 74 12.72 -3.79 -11.22
CA SER A 74 12.47 -3.75 -12.67
C SER A 74 13.46 -4.59 -13.48
N GLY A 75 14.59 -4.96 -12.88
CA GLY A 75 15.59 -5.86 -13.46
C GLY A 75 15.26 -7.34 -13.27
N HIS A 76 14.26 -7.67 -12.45
CA HIS A 76 13.90 -9.05 -12.17
C HIS A 76 13.41 -9.77 -13.45
N PRO A 77 13.83 -11.02 -13.74
CA PRO A 77 13.49 -11.71 -14.98
C PRO A 77 11.98 -11.76 -15.29
N SER A 78 11.14 -11.93 -14.27
CA SER A 78 9.70 -11.93 -14.45
C SER A 78 9.12 -10.56 -14.82
N TYR A 79 9.70 -9.47 -14.30
CA TYR A 79 9.29 -8.10 -14.65
C TYR A 79 9.66 -7.83 -16.10
N VAL A 80 10.90 -8.14 -16.48
CA VAL A 80 11.40 -7.98 -17.85
C VAL A 80 10.53 -8.75 -18.84
N LYS A 81 10.10 -9.97 -18.50
CA LYS A 81 9.22 -10.80 -19.32
C LYS A 81 7.86 -10.17 -19.58
N VAL A 82 7.26 -9.48 -18.60
CA VAL A 82 5.92 -8.88 -18.74
C VAL A 82 5.93 -7.39 -19.08
N ARG A 83 7.10 -6.74 -19.16
CA ARG A 83 7.23 -5.27 -19.23
C ARG A 83 6.49 -4.61 -20.39
N SER A 84 6.34 -5.32 -21.51
CA SER A 84 5.70 -4.85 -22.74
C SER A 84 4.16 -4.94 -22.70
N ASN A 85 3.60 -5.74 -21.79
CA ASN A 85 2.15 -5.88 -21.64
C ASN A 85 1.68 -5.10 -20.40
N THR A 86 0.90 -4.04 -20.61
CA THR A 86 0.44 -3.14 -19.54
C THR A 86 -0.35 -3.86 -18.44
N ILE A 87 -1.23 -4.80 -18.81
CA ILE A 87 -2.07 -5.54 -17.84
C ILE A 87 -1.19 -6.50 -17.04
N ALA A 88 -0.36 -7.28 -17.72
CA ALA A 88 0.54 -8.25 -17.07
C ALA A 88 1.55 -7.54 -16.16
N ARG A 89 2.11 -6.40 -16.60
CA ARG A 89 2.98 -5.55 -15.77
C ARG A 89 2.26 -5.02 -14.54
N ARG A 90 1.01 -4.57 -14.67
CA ARG A 90 0.22 -4.09 -13.52
C ARG A 90 -0.04 -5.21 -12.50
N LEU A 91 -0.44 -6.40 -12.96
CA LEU A 91 -0.64 -7.57 -12.11
C LEU A 91 0.66 -7.99 -11.43
N HIS A 92 1.77 -7.99 -12.17
CA HIS A 92 3.09 -8.29 -11.62
C HIS A 92 3.49 -7.29 -10.53
N SER A 93 3.29 -5.98 -10.75
CA SER A 93 3.57 -4.97 -9.73
C SER A 93 2.74 -5.16 -8.46
N LEU A 94 1.45 -5.50 -8.59
CA LEU A 94 0.59 -5.78 -7.43
C LEU A 94 1.07 -7.02 -6.66
N PHE A 95 1.44 -8.08 -7.38
CA PHE A 95 1.99 -9.30 -6.79
C PHE A 95 3.31 -9.04 -6.05
N ALA A 96 4.19 -8.23 -6.65
CA ALA A 96 5.44 -7.82 -6.02
C ALA A 96 5.15 -7.06 -4.73
N ILE A 97 4.29 -6.04 -4.76
CA ILE A 97 3.91 -5.27 -3.56
C ILE A 97 3.38 -6.18 -2.45
N ALA A 98 2.47 -7.11 -2.76
CA ALA A 98 1.95 -8.07 -1.80
C ALA A 98 3.07 -8.94 -1.19
N SER A 99 4.01 -9.41 -2.03
CA SER A 99 5.16 -10.20 -1.58
C SER A 99 6.09 -9.40 -0.66
N ALA A 100 6.36 -8.13 -0.98
CA ALA A 100 7.17 -7.25 -0.13
C ALA A 100 6.50 -6.99 1.23
N VAL A 101 5.20 -6.73 1.25
CA VAL A 101 4.43 -6.51 2.48
C VAL A 101 4.40 -7.79 3.32
N GLN A 102 4.16 -8.95 2.70
CA GLN A 102 4.20 -10.24 3.39
C GLN A 102 5.57 -10.49 4.03
N LYS A 103 6.67 -10.29 3.29
CA LYS A 103 8.03 -10.42 3.80
C LYS A 103 8.32 -9.47 4.97
N PHE A 104 7.83 -8.24 4.88
CA PHE A 104 8.00 -7.23 5.92
C PHE A 104 7.25 -7.61 7.21
N VAL A 105 5.98 -8.00 7.12
CA VAL A 105 5.17 -8.40 8.28
C VAL A 105 5.72 -9.67 8.94
N ALA A 106 6.17 -10.64 8.14
CA ALA A 106 6.69 -11.92 8.62
C ALA A 106 8.14 -11.84 9.13
N SER A 107 8.85 -10.73 8.96
CA SER A 107 10.27 -10.58 9.33
C SER A 107 10.58 -10.74 10.83
N GLY A 108 9.55 -10.85 11.69
CA GLY A 108 9.65 -11.14 13.12
C GLY A 108 9.31 -12.59 13.53
N GLU A 109 8.90 -13.46 12.61
CA GLU A 109 8.52 -14.84 12.90
C GLU A 109 9.39 -15.84 12.12
N ASP A 110 9.65 -17.00 12.74
CA ASP A 110 10.45 -18.11 12.17
C ASP A 110 9.66 -18.79 11.03
N THR A 111 9.64 -18.12 9.87
CA THR A 111 8.76 -18.43 8.75
C THR A 111 9.49 -19.16 7.64
N LYS A 112 8.91 -20.30 7.25
CA LYS A 112 9.32 -21.12 6.10
C LYS A 112 9.45 -20.24 4.85
N ASP A 113 10.60 -20.37 4.19
CA ASP A 113 11.00 -19.83 2.86
C ASP A 113 10.08 -18.77 2.23
N LEU A 114 10.05 -17.57 2.81
CA LEU A 114 9.36 -16.40 2.24
C LEU A 114 9.90 -16.00 0.85
N MET A 115 11.06 -16.53 0.48
CA MET A 115 11.72 -16.30 -0.81
C MET A 115 11.24 -17.28 -1.89
N PHE A 116 10.35 -18.23 -1.57
CA PHE A 116 9.83 -19.19 -2.55
C PHE A 116 9.22 -18.50 -3.76
N ALA A 117 8.36 -17.50 -3.52
CA ALA A 117 7.70 -16.74 -4.58
C ALA A 117 8.70 -16.02 -5.47
N ASP A 118 9.72 -15.38 -4.88
CA ASP A 118 10.81 -14.71 -5.59
C ASP A 118 11.55 -15.71 -6.50
N ARG A 119 11.94 -16.87 -5.97
CA ARG A 119 12.66 -17.91 -6.73
C ARG A 119 11.80 -18.52 -7.84
N MET A 120 10.53 -18.81 -7.55
CA MET A 120 9.58 -19.33 -8.52
C MET A 120 9.40 -18.35 -9.67
N MET A 121 9.19 -17.07 -9.38
CA MET A 121 9.02 -16.04 -10.40
C MET A 121 10.30 -15.78 -11.18
N ALA A 122 11.48 -15.84 -10.54
CA ALA A 122 12.77 -15.73 -11.22
C ALA A 122 12.93 -16.87 -12.25
N ALA A 123 12.61 -18.11 -11.85
CA ALA A 123 12.66 -19.27 -12.74
C ALA A 123 11.64 -19.15 -13.90
N TRP A 124 10.41 -18.74 -13.61
CA TRP A 124 9.38 -18.51 -14.63
C TRP A 124 9.75 -17.41 -15.62
N GLY A 125 10.38 -16.33 -15.14
CA GLY A 125 10.85 -15.21 -15.94
C GLY A 125 11.98 -15.57 -16.90
N LYS A 126 12.87 -16.50 -16.50
CA LYS A 126 13.98 -16.99 -17.33
C LYS A 126 13.52 -17.95 -18.44
N LYS A 127 12.40 -18.64 -18.25
CA LYS A 127 11.85 -19.56 -19.26
C LYS A 127 11.28 -18.77 -20.44
N ARG A 128 11.75 -19.05 -21.66
CA ARG A 128 11.21 -18.45 -22.90
C ARG A 128 9.82 -18.99 -23.21
#